data_AF-A0A512BXV5-F1
#
_entry.id   AF-A0A512BXV5-F1
#
_cell.length_a   1.000
_cell.length_b   1.000
_cell.length_c   1.000
_cell.angle_alpha   90.00
_cell.angle_beta   90.00
_cell.angle_gamma   90.00
#
_symmetry.space_group_name_H-M   'P 1'
#
loop_
_entity.id
_entity.type
_entity.pdbx_description
1 polymer ?
#
loop_
_entity_poly.entity_id
_entity_poly.type
_entity_poly.pdbx_seq_one_letter_code
_entity_poly.pdbx_strand_id
1 'polypeptide(L)' 'MVVEPMAGDSLAENLHPVGRIYYAFSTSICVPASLGQEVGAALGAQAGEARLRDVMLQGGFSKFRKATATPFNMVLEARP' A
#
# COMPACT_ATOMS: atom_id res chain seq x y z
N MET A 1 12.64 0.41 5.15
CA MET A 1 11.44 0.75 5.96
C MET A 1 10.56 1.61 5.09
N VAL A 2 9.26 1.33 5.03
CA VAL A 2 8.29 2.07 4.21
C VAL A 2 7.11 2.47 5.08
N VAL A 3 6.58 3.67 4.88
CA VAL A 3 5.40 4.17 5.59
C VAL A 3 4.31 4.35 4.55
N GLU A 4 3.23 3.61 4.71
CA GLU A 4 2.10 3.62 3.77
C GLU A 4 0.81 4.01 4.48
N PRO A 5 -0.17 4.59 3.76
CA PRO A 5 -1.49 4.79 4.29
C PRO A 5 -2.09 3.48 4.78
N MET A 6 -2.85 3.53 5.88
CA MET A 6 -3.56 2.36 6.37
C MET A 6 -4.56 1.89 5.31
N ALA A 7 -4.47 0.61 4.96
CA ALA A 7 -5.33 -0.07 4.01
C ALA A 7 -5.47 -1.54 4.42
N GLY A 8 -6.70 -2.04 4.47
CA GLY A 8 -6.97 -3.48 4.55
C GLY A 8 -6.73 -4.17 3.22
N ASP A 9 -6.61 -5.50 3.24
CA ASP A 9 -6.34 -6.32 2.05
C ASP A 9 -7.61 -6.57 1.20
N SER A 10 -8.80 -6.29 1.76
CA SER A 10 -10.08 -6.36 1.06
C SER A 10 -10.80 -5.01 1.03
N LEU A 11 -11.67 -4.81 0.03
CA LEU A 11 -12.49 -3.61 -0.06
C LEU A 11 -13.31 -3.37 1.21
N ALA A 12 -13.92 -4.42 1.77
CA ALA A 12 -14.81 -4.33 2.91
C ALA A 12 -14.13 -3.72 4.15
N GLU A 13 -12.86 -4.05 4.39
CA GLU A 13 -12.06 -3.51 5.48
C GLU A 13 -11.78 -2.01 5.32
N ASN A 14 -11.89 -1.48 4.10
CA ASN A 14 -11.61 -0.10 3.76
C ASN A 14 -12.88 0.77 3.58
N LEU A 15 -14.09 0.20 3.74
CA LEU A 15 -15.37 0.92 3.57
C LEU A 15 -15.74 1.81 4.77
N HIS A 16 -14.79 2.63 5.23
CA HIS A 16 -14.96 3.64 6.27
C HIS A 16 -14.59 5.04 5.74
N PRO A 17 -14.91 6.14 6.45
CA PRO A 17 -14.72 7.50 5.93
C PRO A 17 -13.29 7.81 5.46
N VAL A 18 -12.28 7.37 6.22
CA VAL A 18 -10.87 7.56 5.86
C VAL A 18 -10.51 6.80 4.59
N GLY A 19 -10.90 5.52 4.49
CA GLY A 19 -10.63 4.71 3.30
C GLY A 19 -11.29 5.28 2.04
N ARG A 20 -12.50 5.84 2.15
CA ARG A 20 -13.16 6.54 1.03
C ARG A 20 -12.36 7.74 0.53
N ILE A 21 -11.83 8.56 1.43
CA ILE A 21 -11.00 9.72 1.06
C ILE A 21 -9.70 9.26 0.39
N TYR A 22 -9.06 8.24 0.94
CA TYR A 22 -7.82 7.69 0.36
C TYR A 22 -8.05 7.01 -0.98
N TYR A 23 -9.14 6.27 -1.17
CA TYR A 23 -9.50 5.75 -2.49
C TYR A 23 -9.75 6.87 -3.50
N ALA A 24 -10.48 7.92 -3.15
CA ALA A 24 -10.75 9.04 -4.04
C ALA A 24 -9.44 9.73 -4.49
N PHE A 25 -8.56 10.03 -3.54
CA PHE A 25 -7.26 10.63 -3.83
C PHE A 25 -6.36 9.68 -4.63
N SER A 26 -6.23 8.42 -4.19
CA SER A 26 -5.40 7.41 -4.81
C SER A 26 -5.80 7.16 -6.25
N THR A 27 -7.08 6.96 -6.51
CA THR A 27 -7.60 6.68 -7.86
C THR A 27 -7.39 7.86 -8.80
N SER A 28 -7.44 9.08 -8.28
CA SER A 28 -7.29 10.30 -9.09
C SER A 28 -5.83 10.68 -9.35
N ILE A 29 -4.90 10.29 -8.46
CA ILE A 29 -3.52 10.80 -8.46
C ILE A 29 -2.51 9.66 -8.42
N CYS A 30 -2.50 8.86 -7.35
CA CYS A 30 -1.44 7.89 -7.09
C CYS A 30 -1.47 6.69 -8.06
N VAL A 31 -2.66 6.17 -8.40
CA VAL A 31 -2.82 5.04 -9.31
C VAL A 31 -2.43 5.44 -10.75
N PRO A 32 -2.90 6.56 -11.32
CA PRO A 32 -2.42 7.03 -12.62
C PRO A 32 -0.90 7.28 -12.64
N ALA A 33 -0.35 7.86 -11.56
CA ALA A 33 1.09 8.05 -11.45
C ALA A 33 1.86 6.73 -11.45
N SER A 34 1.38 5.71 -10.73
CA SER A 34 1.99 4.37 -10.71
C SER A 34 1.87 3.66 -12.06
N LEU A 35 0.75 3.83 -12.76
CA LEU A 35 0.53 3.30 -14.11
C LEU A 35 1.46 3.93 -15.15
N GLY A 36 1.81 5.21 -14.98
CA GLY A 36 2.74 5.92 -15.88
C GLY A 36 4.21 5.58 -15.69
N GLN A 37 4.57 4.80 -14.67
CA GLN A 37 5.93 4.30 -14.48
C GLN A 37 6.20 3.10 -15.40
N GLU A 38 7.47 2.81 -15.69
CA GLU A 38 7.88 1.68 -16.55
C GLU A 38 7.25 0.35 -16.11
N VAL A 39 7.16 0.10 -14.80
CA VAL A 39 6.57 -1.13 -14.23
C VAL A 39 5.04 -1.12 -14.31
N GLY A 40 4.39 0.05 -14.32
CA GLY A 40 2.93 0.16 -14.46
C GLY A 40 2.11 -0.56 -13.39
N ALA A 41 2.64 -0.75 -12.16
CA ALA A 41 2.09 -1.68 -11.17
C ALA A 41 0.72 -1.30 -10.57
N ALA A 42 0.26 -0.07 -10.78
CA ALA A 42 -1.02 0.46 -10.32
C ALA A 42 -1.28 0.33 -8.80
N LEU A 43 -0.24 0.41 -7.96
CA LEU A 43 -0.37 0.14 -6.53
C LEU A 43 -1.26 1.17 -5.81
N GLY A 44 -1.04 2.46 -6.08
CA GLY A 44 -1.73 3.54 -5.37
C GLY A 44 -1.49 3.53 -3.85
N ALA A 45 -2.31 4.28 -3.12
CA ALA A 45 -2.25 4.41 -1.66
C ALA A 45 -3.06 3.35 -0.89
N GLN A 46 -3.83 2.50 -1.58
CA GLN A 46 -4.73 1.52 -0.99
C GLN A 46 -4.43 0.09 -1.47
N ALA A 47 -3.15 -0.24 -1.62
CA ALA A 47 -2.69 -1.54 -2.07
C ALA A 47 -2.91 -2.67 -1.03
N GLY A 48 -2.90 -2.34 0.27
CA GLY A 48 -2.95 -3.32 1.36
C GLY A 48 -1.57 -3.95 1.68
N GLU A 49 -1.44 -4.50 2.90
CA GLU A 49 -0.18 -5.07 3.38
C GLU A 49 0.24 -6.30 2.57
N ALA A 50 -0.71 -7.17 2.18
CA ALA A 50 -0.42 -8.38 1.43
C ALA A 50 0.17 -8.06 0.05
N ARG A 51 -0.42 -7.09 -0.66
CA ARG A 51 0.10 -6.68 -1.98
C ARG A 51 1.47 -6.04 -1.86
N LEU A 52 1.68 -5.20 -0.85
CA LEU A 52 2.98 -4.57 -0.59
C LEU A 52 4.05 -5.60 -0.21
N ARG A 53 3.68 -6.63 0.56
CA ARG A 53 4.56 -7.77 0.86
C ARG A 53 5.04 -8.45 -0.41
N ASP A 54 4.13 -8.78 -1.33
CA ASP A 54 4.48 -9.46 -2.58
C ASP A 54 5.44 -8.62 -3.42
N VAL A 55 5.18 -7.31 -3.53
CA VAL A 55 6.07 -6.37 -4.24
C VAL A 55 7.46 -6.33 -3.61
N MET A 56 7.55 -6.28 -2.27
CA MET A 56 8.84 -6.27 -1.58
C MET A 56 9.61 -7.58 -1.78
N LEU A 57 8.94 -8.72 -1.70
CA LEU A 57 9.56 -10.02 -1.94
C LEU A 57 10.06 -10.15 -3.39
N GLN A 58 9.27 -9.70 -4.36
CA GLN A 58 9.68 -9.62 -5.77
C GLN A 58 10.86 -8.67 -5.99
N GLY A 59 10.95 -7.60 -5.19
CA GLY A 59 12.07 -6.65 -5.17
C GLY A 59 13.35 -7.18 -4.53
N GLY A 60 13.41 -8.44 -4.09
CA GLY A 60 14.61 -9.08 -3.57
C GLY A 60 14.80 -9.01 -2.06
N PHE A 61 13.81 -8.53 -1.30
CA PHE A 61 13.83 -8.63 0.16
C PHE A 61 13.43 -10.04 0.60
N SER A 62 14.09 -10.64 1.60
CA SER A 62 13.74 -11.97 2.11
C SER A 62 12.83 -11.93 3.35
N LYS A 63 12.80 -10.81 4.05
CA LYS A 63 12.02 -10.63 5.28
C LYS A 63 11.11 -9.42 5.14
N PHE A 64 9.84 -9.60 5.48
CA PHE A 64 8.85 -8.53 5.47
C PHE A 64 7.92 -8.67 6.68
N ARG A 65 7.67 -7.57 7.39
CA ARG A 65 6.69 -7.51 8.48
C ARG A 65 6.14 -6.09 8.65
N LYS A 66 4.90 -5.98 9.15
CA LYS A 66 4.41 -4.74 9.76
C LYS A 66 5.10 -4.51 11.10
N ALA A 67 5.84 -3.41 11.21
CA ALA A 67 6.58 -3.03 12.39
C ALA A 67 5.68 -2.35 13.44
N THR A 68 4.78 -1.47 12.99
CA THR A 68 3.77 -0.81 13.82
C THR A 68 2.67 -0.22 12.93
N ALA A 69 1.60 0.27 13.53
CA ALA A 69 0.46 0.87 12.85
C ALA A 69 -0.24 1.91 13.71
N THR A 70 -0.87 2.87 13.03
CA THR A 70 -1.88 3.79 13.57
C THR A 70 -3.15 3.68 12.71
N PRO A 71 -4.27 4.31 13.08
CA PRO A 71 -5.46 4.30 12.23
C PRO A 71 -5.25 4.87 10.81
N PHE A 72 -4.20 5.65 10.58
CA PHE A 72 -3.94 6.33 9.30
C PHE A 72 -2.75 5.78 8.53
N ASN A 73 -1.80 5.13 9.20
CA ASN A 73 -0.54 4.70 8.57
C ASN A 73 -0.12 3.32 9.08
N MET A 74 0.50 2.54 8.21
CA MET A 74 1.25 1.33 8.56
C MET A 74 2.74 1.56 8.30
N VAL A 75 3.58 1.04 9.20
CA VAL A 75 5.04 1.07 9.04
C VAL A 75 5.51 -0.35 8.75
N LEU A 76 6.14 -0.53 7.60
CA LEU A 76 6.56 -1.81 7.05
C LEU A 76 8.09 -1.91 7.09
N GLU A 77 8.60 -3.02 7.64
CA GLU A 77 10.01 -3.37 7.61
C GLU A 77 10.23 -4.45 6.54
N ALA A 78 11.11 -4.15 5.59
CA ALA A 78 11.65 -5.11 4.63
C ALA A 78 13.17 -5.19 4.84
N ARG A 79 13.71 -6.42 4.90
CA ARG A 79 15.16 -6.68 5.04
C ARG A 79 15.64 -7.70 4.00
N PRO A 80 16.90 -7.61 3.55
CA PRO A 80 17.52 -8.64 2.73
C PRO A 80 17.50 -10.01 3.38
#